data_AF-M1A5W1-F1
#
_entry.id   AF-M1A5W1-F1
#
_cell.length_a   1.000
_cell.length_b   1.000
_cell.length_c   1.000
_cell.angle_alpha   90.00
_cell.angle_beta   90.00
_cell.angle_gamma   90.00
#
_symmetry.space_group_name_H-M   'P 1'
#
loop_
_entity.id
_entity.type
_entity.pdbx_description
1 polymer ?
#
loop_
_entity_poly.entity_id
_entity_poly.type
_entity_poly.pdbx_seq_one_letter_code
_entity_poly.pdbx_strand_id
1 'polypeptide(L)'
;MLAGAVPSIVQVLRAGSMEAKENAAATIFSLSLGDENKIIIGASGAIPALVELLQTGSTRGKKDAATALFNLCIYQGNKGRAVRAGIIPALLMMLKDSSNCMVDEALTILSVLASHQEAKAAIAKASTIPVLIDLLRTGLPRNKENAAAILLSLCKRDTVNLSCLCRLGALIPLTELANTGTERAKRKATSLLEHLRKPLQP
;
A
#
# COMPACT_ATOMS: atom_id res chain seq x y z
N MET A 1 -4.65 -23.30 19.73
CA MET A 1 -4.69 -24.30 18.63
C MET A 1 -4.62 -23.70 17.21
N LEU A 2 -4.54 -22.37 17.01
CA LEU A 2 -4.48 -21.76 15.68
C LEU A 2 -3.20 -22.07 14.87
N ALA A 3 -2.06 -22.27 15.56
CA ALA A 3 -0.79 -22.59 14.90
C ALA A 3 -0.84 -23.86 14.04
N GLY A 4 -1.69 -24.84 14.38
CA GLY A 4 -1.82 -26.09 13.61
C GLY A 4 -2.59 -25.94 12.30
N ALA A 5 -3.51 -24.97 12.19
CA ALA A 5 -4.34 -24.79 11.01
C ALA A 5 -3.69 -23.91 9.93
N VAL A 6 -2.82 -22.97 10.32
CA VAL A 6 -2.21 -21.99 9.41
C VAL A 6 -1.44 -22.65 8.26
N PRO A 7 -0.58 -23.67 8.47
CA PRO A 7 0.15 -24.31 7.38
C PRO A 7 -0.77 -24.91 6.30
N SER A 8 -1.84 -25.58 6.71
CA SER A 8 -2.83 -26.17 5.79
C SER A 8 -3.57 -25.11 5.00
N ILE A 9 -3.97 -24.00 5.64
CA ILE A 9 -4.63 -22.88 4.96
C ILE A 9 -3.67 -22.25 3.92
N VAL A 10 -2.39 -22.08 4.26
CA VAL A 10 -1.38 -21.57 3.33
C VAL A 10 -1.14 -22.52 2.17
N GLN A 11 -1.18 -23.83 2.39
CA GLN A 11 -1.08 -24.81 1.31
C GLN A 11 -2.25 -24.68 0.33
N VAL A 12 -3.49 -24.54 0.83
CA VAL A 12 -4.67 -24.30 -0.01
C VAL A 12 -4.54 -22.98 -0.77
N LEU A 13 -4.06 -21.92 -0.12
CA LEU A 13 -3.84 -20.61 -0.78
C LEU A 13 -2.83 -20.71 -1.94
N ARG A 14 -1.82 -21.57 -1.85
CA ARG A 14 -0.79 -21.74 -2.88
C ARG A 14 -1.27 -22.61 -4.05
N ALA A 15 -1.88 -23.76 -3.73
CA ALA A 15 -2.08 -24.84 -4.69
C ALA A 15 -3.55 -25.22 -4.94
N GLY A 16 -4.50 -24.59 -4.24
CA GLY A 16 -5.92 -24.84 -4.43
C GLY A 16 -6.45 -24.33 -5.78
N SER A 17 -7.69 -24.70 -6.09
CA SER A 17 -8.48 -24.05 -7.14
C SER A 17 -8.64 -22.55 -6.83
N MET A 18 -8.99 -21.73 -7.82
CA MET A 18 -9.16 -20.29 -7.61
C MET A 18 -10.15 -19.99 -6.46
N GLU A 19 -11.29 -20.70 -6.43
CA GLU A 19 -12.27 -20.60 -5.35
C GLU A 19 -11.69 -21.02 -3.98
N ALA A 20 -10.88 -22.08 -3.95
CA ALA A 20 -10.23 -22.52 -2.71
C ALA A 20 -9.18 -21.50 -2.23
N LYS A 21 -8.43 -20.87 -3.15
CA LYS A 21 -7.49 -19.79 -2.84
C LYS A 21 -8.21 -18.57 -2.28
N GLU A 22 -9.33 -18.18 -2.87
CA GLU A 22 -10.22 -17.10 -2.39
C GLU A 22 -10.70 -17.37 -0.96
N ASN A 23 -11.26 -18.56 -0.72
CA ASN A 23 -11.74 -18.97 0.61
C ASN A 23 -10.60 -19.03 1.64
N ALA A 24 -9.40 -19.47 1.23
CA ALA A 24 -8.21 -19.46 2.08
C ALA A 24 -7.76 -18.02 2.41
N ALA A 25 -7.79 -17.10 1.45
CA ALA A 25 -7.46 -15.69 1.66
C ALA A 25 -8.47 -15.02 2.62
N ALA A 26 -9.77 -15.25 2.43
CA ALA A 26 -10.81 -14.77 3.34
C ALA A 26 -10.66 -15.33 4.76
N THR A 27 -10.27 -16.61 4.89
CA THR A 27 -9.97 -17.22 6.18
C THR A 27 -8.75 -16.57 6.84
N ILE A 28 -7.68 -16.33 6.09
CA ILE A 28 -6.49 -15.64 6.58
C ILE A 28 -6.83 -14.21 7.03
N PHE A 29 -7.65 -13.49 6.26
CA PHE A 29 -8.16 -12.18 6.66
C PHE A 29 -8.85 -12.25 8.03
N SER A 30 -9.83 -13.14 8.20
CA SER A 30 -10.54 -13.30 9.47
C SER A 30 -9.61 -13.63 10.63
N LEU A 31 -8.65 -14.53 10.43
CA LEU A 31 -7.66 -14.87 11.46
C LEU A 31 -6.73 -13.70 11.79
N SER A 32 -6.35 -12.90 10.80
CA SER A 32 -5.44 -11.75 10.96
C SER A 32 -6.03 -10.59 11.77
N LEU A 33 -7.34 -10.60 12.05
CA LEU A 33 -7.96 -9.62 12.95
C LEU A 33 -7.37 -9.70 14.36
N GLY A 34 -6.98 -10.89 14.83
CA GLY A 34 -6.22 -11.06 16.06
C GLY A 34 -4.76 -10.65 15.89
N ASP A 35 -4.24 -9.77 16.75
CA ASP A 35 -2.86 -9.27 16.66
C ASP A 35 -1.80 -10.37 16.76
N GLU A 36 -1.98 -11.34 17.65
CA GLU A 36 -1.07 -12.48 17.83
C GLU A 36 -0.98 -13.34 16.56
N ASN A 37 -2.09 -13.48 15.84
CA ASN A 37 -2.16 -14.28 14.61
C ASN A 37 -1.37 -13.65 13.47
N LYS A 38 -1.26 -12.31 13.44
CA LYS A 38 -0.50 -11.60 12.39
C LYS A 38 0.96 -12.06 12.34
N ILE A 39 1.55 -12.35 13.51
CA ILE A 39 2.94 -12.82 13.64
C ILE A 39 3.08 -14.23 13.05
N ILE A 40 2.21 -15.15 13.49
CA ILE A 40 2.24 -16.56 13.07
C ILE A 40 1.97 -16.69 11.56
N ILE A 41 0.95 -16.00 11.06
CA ILE A 41 0.59 -16.02 9.63
C ILE A 41 1.66 -15.35 8.77
N GLY A 42 2.25 -14.25 9.25
CA GLY A 42 3.39 -13.63 8.57
C GLY A 42 4.60 -14.56 8.46
N ALA A 43 4.80 -15.40 9.48
CA ALA A 43 5.88 -16.40 9.54
C ALA A 43 5.65 -17.63 8.66
N SER A 44 4.41 -17.98 8.33
CA SER A 44 4.07 -19.21 7.61
C SER A 44 4.26 -19.17 6.09
N GLY A 45 4.64 -18.01 5.55
CA GLY A 45 4.74 -17.80 4.11
C GLY A 45 3.39 -17.61 3.42
N ALA A 46 2.37 -17.15 4.16
CA ALA A 46 1.09 -16.70 3.60
C ALA A 46 1.28 -15.46 2.70
N ILE A 47 2.15 -14.53 3.10
CA ILE A 47 2.31 -13.23 2.42
C ILE A 47 2.68 -13.38 0.93
N PRO A 48 3.71 -14.17 0.53
CA PRO A 48 3.98 -14.41 -0.90
C PRO A 48 2.79 -14.97 -1.68
N ALA A 49 2.06 -15.92 -1.10
CA ALA A 49 0.91 -16.53 -1.76
C ALA A 49 -0.28 -15.54 -1.90
N LEU A 50 -0.45 -14.65 -0.93
CA LEU A 50 -1.43 -13.56 -1.02
C LEU A 50 -1.02 -12.51 -2.08
N VAL A 51 0.27 -12.19 -2.20
CA VAL A 51 0.76 -11.29 -3.25
C VAL A 51 0.53 -11.89 -4.64
N GLU A 52 0.78 -13.19 -4.81
CA GLU A 52 0.48 -13.90 -6.05
C GLU A 52 -1.03 -13.83 -6.37
N LEU A 53 -1.90 -14.11 -5.41
CA LEU A 53 -3.35 -14.03 -5.59
C LEU A 53 -3.82 -12.60 -5.89
N LEU A 54 -3.17 -11.58 -5.32
CA LEU A 54 -3.44 -10.18 -5.64
C LEU A 54 -3.16 -9.84 -7.12
N GLN A 55 -2.21 -10.54 -7.75
CA GLN A 55 -1.86 -10.32 -9.15
C GLN A 55 -2.72 -11.16 -10.10
N THR A 56 -2.91 -12.45 -9.78
CA THR A 56 -3.48 -13.44 -10.71
C THR A 56 -4.91 -13.86 -10.39
N GLY A 57 -5.44 -13.45 -9.23
CA GLY A 57 -6.76 -13.85 -8.76
C GLY A 57 -7.92 -13.27 -9.55
N SER A 58 -9.12 -13.82 -9.32
CA SER A 58 -10.37 -13.19 -9.75
C SER A 58 -10.56 -11.84 -9.04
N THR A 59 -11.54 -11.05 -9.46
CA THR A 59 -11.90 -9.80 -8.75
C THR A 59 -12.16 -10.04 -7.25
N ARG A 60 -12.77 -11.17 -6.89
CA ARG A 60 -12.98 -11.57 -5.49
C ARG A 60 -11.65 -11.93 -4.83
N GLY A 61 -10.85 -12.78 -5.47
CA GLY A 61 -9.56 -13.21 -4.92
C GLY A 61 -8.58 -12.08 -4.70
N LYS A 62 -8.53 -11.10 -5.61
CA LYS A 62 -7.71 -9.90 -5.43
C LYS A 62 -8.19 -9.09 -4.23
N LYS A 63 -9.50 -8.88 -4.06
CA LYS A 63 -10.07 -8.16 -2.90
C LYS A 63 -9.77 -8.87 -1.59
N ASP A 64 -10.00 -10.18 -1.51
CA ASP A 64 -9.72 -11.00 -0.32
C ASP A 64 -8.22 -11.01 0.01
N ALA A 65 -7.36 -11.06 -1.02
CA ALA A 65 -5.92 -10.94 -0.83
C ALA A 65 -5.50 -9.56 -0.31
N ALA A 66 -6.07 -8.48 -0.88
CA ALA A 66 -5.77 -7.11 -0.47
C ALA A 66 -6.16 -6.85 0.99
N THR A 67 -7.35 -7.27 1.42
CA THR A 67 -7.81 -7.10 2.82
C THR A 67 -6.97 -7.91 3.80
N ALA A 68 -6.61 -9.16 3.46
CA ALA A 68 -5.67 -9.97 4.24
C ALA A 68 -4.30 -9.31 4.35
N LEU A 69 -3.72 -8.84 3.24
CA LEU A 69 -2.41 -8.18 3.21
C LEU A 69 -2.40 -6.88 4.01
N PHE A 70 -3.45 -6.07 3.89
CA PHE A 70 -3.62 -4.86 4.69
C PHE A 70 -3.56 -5.17 6.19
N ASN A 71 -4.39 -6.10 6.67
CA ASN A 71 -4.43 -6.46 8.08
C ASN A 71 -3.11 -7.06 8.58
N LEU A 72 -2.51 -7.97 7.81
CA LEU A 72 -1.22 -8.56 8.17
C LEU A 72 -0.12 -7.50 8.26
N CYS A 73 -0.12 -6.52 7.38
CA CYS A 73 0.87 -5.45 7.34
C CYS A 73 0.67 -4.36 8.41
N ILE A 74 -0.42 -4.37 9.18
CA ILE A 74 -0.51 -3.53 10.39
C ILE A 74 0.62 -3.86 11.36
N TYR A 75 0.98 -5.15 11.47
CA TYR A 75 2.14 -5.59 12.22
C TYR A 75 3.45 -5.25 11.47
N GLN A 76 4.35 -4.52 12.14
CA GLN A 76 5.58 -4.00 11.54
C GLN A 76 6.47 -5.11 10.95
N GLY A 77 6.59 -6.25 11.62
CA GLY A 77 7.42 -7.37 11.18
C GLY A 77 6.96 -8.01 9.86
N ASN A 78 5.73 -7.74 9.42
CA ASN A 78 5.20 -8.26 8.16
C ASN A 78 5.46 -7.33 6.96
N LYS A 79 5.73 -6.04 7.19
CA LYS A 79 5.94 -5.08 6.10
C LYS A 79 7.18 -5.41 5.27
N GLY A 80 8.30 -5.73 5.92
CA GLY A 80 9.50 -6.20 5.23
C GLY A 80 9.28 -7.52 4.49
N ARG A 81 8.50 -8.44 5.06
CA ARG A 81 8.12 -9.70 4.40
C ARG A 81 7.31 -9.44 3.12
N ALA A 82 6.36 -8.49 3.18
CA ALA A 82 5.56 -8.09 2.02
C ALA A 82 6.40 -7.44 0.93
N VAL A 83 7.36 -6.58 1.29
CA VAL A 83 8.31 -5.98 0.34
C VAL A 83 9.12 -7.06 -0.37
N ARG A 84 9.72 -8.00 0.37
CA ARG A 84 10.48 -9.12 -0.22
C ARG A 84 9.61 -10.06 -1.07
N ALA A 85 8.32 -10.16 -0.77
CA ALA A 85 7.35 -10.90 -1.57
C ALA A 85 6.93 -10.18 -2.86
N GLY A 86 7.42 -8.96 -3.13
CA GLY A 86 7.09 -8.24 -4.35
C GLY A 86 5.77 -7.47 -4.31
N ILE A 87 5.28 -7.10 -3.11
CA ILE A 87 3.99 -6.39 -3.00
C ILE A 87 4.00 -5.02 -3.70
N ILE A 88 5.12 -4.29 -3.70
CA ILE A 88 5.20 -2.93 -4.27
C ILE A 88 4.91 -2.90 -5.78
N PRO A 89 5.59 -3.70 -6.63
CA PRO A 89 5.26 -3.73 -8.06
C PRO A 89 3.83 -4.24 -8.30
N ALA A 90 3.30 -5.18 -7.50
CA ALA A 90 1.92 -5.63 -7.62
C ALA A 90 0.93 -4.48 -7.41
N LEU A 91 1.09 -3.70 -6.34
CA LEU A 91 0.24 -2.54 -6.05
C LEU A 91 0.35 -1.46 -7.12
N LEU A 92 1.55 -1.22 -7.67
CA LEU A 92 1.74 -0.25 -8.74
C LEU A 92 1.06 -0.64 -10.05
N MET A 93 1.06 -1.93 -10.41
CA MET A 93 0.30 -2.41 -11.56
C MET A 93 -1.20 -2.13 -11.36
N MET A 94 -1.72 -2.33 -10.15
CA MET A 94 -3.11 -2.04 -9.84
C MET A 94 -3.46 -0.55 -9.95
N LEU A 95 -2.55 0.35 -9.57
CA LEU A 95 -2.76 1.81 -9.70
C LEU A 95 -2.71 2.30 -11.15
N LYS A 96 -2.02 1.58 -12.04
CA LYS A 96 -1.86 1.96 -13.46
C LYS A 96 -2.92 1.36 -14.37
N ASP A 97 -3.60 0.32 -13.92
CA ASP A 97 -4.65 -0.35 -14.69
C ASP A 97 -5.96 0.45 -14.60
N SER A 98 -6.29 1.16 -15.68
CA SER A 98 -7.50 1.98 -15.78
C SER A 98 -8.80 1.17 -15.73
N SER A 99 -8.74 -0.14 -15.96
CA SER A 99 -9.89 -1.04 -15.87
C SER A 99 -10.10 -1.59 -14.45
N ASN A 100 -9.16 -1.33 -13.54
CA ASN A 100 -9.14 -1.91 -12.21
C ASN A 100 -9.88 -1.05 -11.17
N CYS A 101 -10.80 -1.67 -10.45
CA CYS A 101 -11.57 -1.01 -9.38
C CYS A 101 -10.84 -0.98 -8.02
N MET A 102 -9.58 -1.42 -7.96
CA MET A 102 -8.84 -1.63 -6.70
C MET A 102 -7.85 -0.52 -6.33
N VAL A 103 -8.04 0.69 -6.85
CA VAL A 103 -7.15 1.83 -6.58
C VAL A 103 -7.15 2.18 -5.08
N ASP A 104 -8.31 2.12 -4.42
CA ASP A 104 -8.46 2.41 -3.00
C ASP A 104 -7.66 1.41 -2.14
N GLU A 105 -7.85 0.12 -2.39
CA GLU A 105 -7.16 -0.97 -1.69
C GLU A 105 -5.64 -0.86 -1.87
N ALA A 106 -5.20 -0.61 -3.11
CA ALA A 106 -3.78 -0.47 -3.40
C ALA A 106 -3.13 0.70 -2.65
N LEU A 107 -3.79 1.86 -2.64
CA LEU A 107 -3.32 3.04 -1.89
C LEU A 107 -3.35 2.82 -0.38
N THR A 108 -4.37 2.16 0.15
CA THR A 108 -4.47 1.86 1.58
C THR A 108 -3.33 0.93 2.03
N ILE A 109 -2.99 -0.10 1.26
CA ILE A 109 -1.86 -0.98 1.57
C ILE A 109 -0.53 -0.21 1.46
N LEU A 110 -0.33 0.57 0.39
CA LEU A 110 0.88 1.42 0.25
C LEU A 110 1.05 2.38 1.43
N SER A 111 -0.04 2.98 1.91
CA SER A 111 -0.03 3.88 3.07
C SER A 111 0.42 3.18 4.35
N VAL A 112 -0.07 1.96 4.60
CA VAL A 112 0.38 1.14 5.74
C VAL A 112 1.87 0.80 5.61
N LEU A 113 2.32 0.39 4.42
CA LEU A 113 3.72 0.04 4.15
C LEU A 113 4.66 1.24 4.30
N ALA A 114 4.25 2.44 3.87
CA ALA A 114 5.08 3.65 3.89
C ALA A 114 5.51 4.09 5.30
N SER A 115 4.97 3.50 6.37
CA SER A 115 5.41 3.73 7.75
C SER A 115 6.61 2.86 8.19
N HIS A 116 7.11 1.96 7.33
CA HIS A 116 8.30 1.14 7.58
C HIS A 116 9.46 1.54 6.67
N GLN A 117 10.69 1.61 7.19
CA GLN A 117 11.82 2.19 6.47
C GLN A 117 12.21 1.41 5.20
N GLU A 118 12.28 0.07 5.26
CA GLU A 118 12.57 -0.79 4.09
C GLU A 118 11.50 -0.61 3.01
N ALA A 119 10.23 -0.53 3.42
CA ALA A 119 9.11 -0.40 2.51
C ALA A 119 9.05 0.99 1.89
N LYS A 120 9.31 2.03 2.69
CA LYS A 120 9.46 3.42 2.22
C LYS A 120 10.52 3.52 1.12
N ALA A 121 11.70 2.94 1.36
CA ALA A 121 12.77 2.92 0.37
C ALA A 121 12.37 2.16 -0.91
N ALA A 122 11.70 1.01 -0.77
CA ALA A 122 11.19 0.26 -1.92
C ALA A 122 10.13 1.03 -2.72
N ILE A 123 9.19 1.71 -2.05
CA ILE A 123 8.15 2.53 -2.67
C ILE A 123 8.79 3.69 -3.45
N ALA A 124 9.77 4.39 -2.87
CA ALA A 124 10.44 5.50 -3.54
C ALA A 124 11.20 5.03 -4.81
N LYS A 125 11.90 3.89 -4.72
CA LYS A 125 12.64 3.30 -5.86
C LYS A 125 11.73 2.79 -6.99
N ALA A 126 10.50 2.39 -6.69
CA ALA A 126 9.60 1.78 -7.66
C ALA A 126 8.89 2.78 -8.60
N SER A 127 9.36 4.04 -8.69
CA SER A 127 8.70 5.10 -9.47
C SER A 127 7.24 5.36 -9.06
N THR A 128 6.96 5.24 -7.76
CA THR A 128 5.62 5.48 -7.20
C THR A 128 5.26 6.96 -7.18
N ILE A 129 6.24 7.87 -7.03
CA ILE A 129 5.99 9.31 -6.90
C ILE A 129 5.20 9.89 -8.10
N PRO A 130 5.59 9.68 -9.38
CA PRO A 130 4.80 10.15 -10.51
C PRO A 130 3.34 9.68 -10.48
N VAL A 131 3.11 8.39 -10.20
CA VAL A 131 1.76 7.79 -10.13
C VAL A 131 0.91 8.48 -9.05
N LEU A 132 1.50 8.77 -7.89
CA LEU A 132 0.79 9.46 -6.81
C LEU A 132 0.48 10.92 -7.18
N ILE A 133 1.36 11.62 -7.89
CA ILE A 133 1.08 12.98 -8.38
C ILE A 133 -0.08 12.97 -9.37
N ASP A 134 -0.12 11.99 -10.28
CA ASP A 134 -1.24 11.87 -11.22
C ASP A 134 -2.56 11.60 -10.49
N LEU A 135 -2.55 10.74 -9.46
CA LEU A 135 -3.72 10.51 -8.61
C LEU A 135 -4.15 11.77 -7.83
N LEU A 136 -3.24 12.67 -7.45
CA LEU A 136 -3.63 13.95 -6.86
C LEU A 136 -4.41 14.83 -7.85
N ARG A 137 -4.12 14.72 -9.15
CA ARG A 137 -4.80 15.48 -10.21
C ARG A 137 -6.16 14.87 -10.51
N THR A 138 -6.20 13.58 -10.82
CA THR A 138 -7.36 12.91 -11.43
C THR A 138 -8.17 12.02 -10.49
N GLY A 139 -7.61 11.64 -9.33
CA GLY A 139 -8.23 10.69 -8.42
C GLY A 139 -9.45 11.23 -7.67
N LEU A 140 -10.25 10.32 -7.11
CA LEU A 140 -11.35 10.67 -6.22
C LEU A 140 -10.82 11.25 -4.90
N PRO A 141 -11.64 11.97 -4.10
CA PRO A 141 -11.19 12.60 -2.86
C PRO A 141 -10.42 11.67 -1.92
N ARG A 142 -10.85 10.41 -1.79
CA ARG A 142 -10.17 9.38 -0.99
C ARG A 142 -8.82 8.99 -1.58
N ASN A 143 -8.70 8.87 -2.90
CA ASN A 143 -7.43 8.60 -3.57
C ASN A 143 -6.44 9.75 -3.35
N LYS A 144 -6.90 11.01 -3.51
CA LYS A 144 -6.08 12.20 -3.28
C LYS A 144 -5.56 12.27 -1.85
N GLU A 145 -6.42 12.00 -0.86
CA GLU A 145 -6.02 11.96 0.56
C GLU A 145 -4.94 10.90 0.83
N ASN A 146 -5.13 9.68 0.33
CA ASN A 146 -4.15 8.60 0.50
C ASN A 146 -2.85 8.89 -0.24
N ALA A 147 -2.92 9.40 -1.47
CA ALA A 147 -1.74 9.78 -2.25
C ALA A 147 -0.91 10.85 -1.53
N ALA A 148 -1.56 11.89 -0.99
CA ALA A 148 -0.90 12.91 -0.17
C ALA A 148 -0.28 12.31 1.10
N ALA A 149 -0.95 11.35 1.75
CA ALA A 149 -0.41 10.67 2.93
C ALA A 149 0.87 9.88 2.64
N ILE A 150 0.87 9.12 1.53
CA ILE A 150 2.04 8.34 1.11
C ILE A 150 3.18 9.29 0.75
N LEU A 151 2.93 10.30 -0.10
CA LEU A 151 3.93 11.29 -0.49
C LEU A 151 4.54 12.01 0.72
N LEU A 152 3.72 12.43 1.69
CA LEU A 152 4.21 13.03 2.93
C LEU A 152 5.12 12.06 3.69
N SER A 153 4.77 10.78 3.78
CA SER A 153 5.63 9.78 4.43
C SER A 153 6.96 9.58 3.71
N LEU A 154 6.95 9.54 2.37
CA LEU A 154 8.15 9.37 1.56
C LEU A 154 9.09 10.58 1.63
N CYS A 155 8.54 11.78 1.75
CA CYS A 155 9.30 13.03 1.64
C CYS A 155 9.69 13.63 2.99
N LYS A 156 9.03 13.22 4.07
CA LYS A 156 9.39 13.66 5.43
C LYS A 156 10.83 13.27 5.72
N ARG A 157 11.72 14.27 5.72
CA ARG A 157 13.18 14.15 5.91
C ARG A 157 13.92 13.47 4.75
N ASP A 158 13.38 13.53 3.54
CA ASP A 158 14.04 13.02 2.32
C ASP A 158 14.08 14.12 1.25
N THR A 159 15.22 14.79 1.14
CA THR A 159 15.43 15.92 0.23
C THR A 159 15.44 15.50 -1.23
N VAL A 160 15.81 14.25 -1.53
CA VAL A 160 15.80 13.70 -2.89
C VAL A 160 14.37 13.51 -3.36
N ASN A 161 13.51 12.92 -2.53
CA ASN A 161 12.09 12.77 -2.84
C ASN A 161 11.36 14.12 -2.91
N LEU A 162 11.69 15.09 -2.05
CA LEU A 162 11.17 16.46 -2.13
C LEU A 162 11.55 17.15 -3.45
N SER A 163 12.82 17.06 -3.84
CA SER A 163 13.29 17.62 -5.12
C SER A 163 12.60 16.95 -6.32
N CYS A 164 12.38 15.63 -6.23
CA CYS A 164 11.64 14.87 -7.22
C CYS A 164 10.18 15.35 -7.35
N LEU A 165 9.49 15.56 -6.22
CA LEU A 165 8.12 16.12 -6.21
C LEU A 165 8.05 17.50 -6.89
N CYS A 166 8.97 18.40 -6.56
CA CYS A 166 9.04 19.72 -7.19
C CYS A 166 9.22 19.60 -8.71
N ARG A 167 10.22 18.84 -9.15
CA ARG A 167 10.55 18.65 -10.58
C ARG A 167 9.40 18.02 -11.38
N LEU A 168 8.61 17.15 -10.75
CA LEU A 168 7.46 16.49 -11.38
C LEU A 168 6.16 17.31 -11.31
N GLY A 169 6.23 18.57 -10.84
CA GLY A 169 5.09 19.49 -10.86
C GLY A 169 4.01 19.15 -9.83
N ALA A 170 4.39 18.69 -8.63
CA ALA A 170 3.45 18.40 -7.55
C ALA A 170 2.86 19.64 -6.89
N LEU A 171 3.46 20.83 -7.08
CA LEU A 171 3.07 22.06 -6.37
C LEU A 171 1.61 22.46 -6.63
N ILE A 172 1.17 22.42 -7.89
CA ILE A 172 -0.19 22.79 -8.29
C ILE A 172 -1.23 21.84 -7.67
N PRO A 173 -1.18 20.50 -7.90
CA PRO A 173 -2.18 19.61 -7.35
C PRO A 173 -2.18 19.56 -5.81
N LEU A 174 -1.03 19.77 -5.16
CA LEU A 174 -0.96 19.90 -3.70
C LEU A 174 -1.62 21.20 -3.20
N THR A 175 -1.42 22.31 -3.91
CA THR A 175 -2.07 23.59 -3.56
C THR A 175 -3.58 23.50 -3.72
N GLU A 176 -4.04 22.91 -4.82
CA GLU A 176 -5.47 22.66 -5.05
C GLU A 176 -6.05 21.79 -3.93
N LEU A 177 -5.39 20.67 -3.59
CA LEU A 177 -5.85 19.77 -2.52
C LEU A 177 -5.86 20.44 -1.14
N ALA A 178 -4.92 21.36 -0.87
CA ALA A 178 -4.89 22.14 0.36
C ALA A 178 -6.09 23.10 0.49
N ASN A 179 -6.67 23.53 -0.64
CA ASN A 179 -7.81 24.43 -0.67
C ASN A 179 -9.16 23.70 -0.70
N THR A 180 -9.26 22.63 -1.50
CA THR A 180 -10.55 21.97 -1.82
C THR A 180 -10.73 20.58 -1.21
N GLY A 181 -9.67 20.00 -0.63
CA GLY A 181 -9.68 18.63 -0.12
C GLY A 181 -10.51 18.41 1.15
N THR A 182 -10.59 17.15 1.60
CA THR A 182 -11.09 16.82 2.95
C THR A 182 -10.19 17.45 4.03
N GLU A 183 -10.68 17.61 5.26
CA GLU A 183 -9.85 18.14 6.36
C GLU A 183 -8.58 17.32 6.63
N ARG A 184 -8.58 16.03 6.33
CA ARG A 184 -7.39 15.19 6.40
C ARG A 184 -6.47 15.43 5.20
N ALA A 185 -7.00 15.53 3.99
CA ALA A 185 -6.24 15.82 2.79
C ALA A 185 -5.59 17.20 2.84
N LYS A 186 -6.33 18.24 3.26
CA LYS A 186 -5.82 19.60 3.42
C LYS A 186 -4.62 19.64 4.36
N ARG A 187 -4.75 19.06 5.56
CA ARG A 187 -3.64 18.99 6.54
C ARG A 187 -2.39 18.33 5.97
N LYS A 188 -2.54 17.22 5.25
CA LYS A 188 -1.42 16.49 4.64
C LYS A 188 -0.77 17.29 3.50
N ALA A 189 -1.59 17.89 2.63
CA ALA A 189 -1.12 18.71 1.52
C ALA A 189 -0.38 19.96 2.01
N THR A 190 -0.94 20.68 2.99
CA THR A 190 -0.29 21.84 3.61
C THR A 190 1.05 21.47 4.24
N SER A 191 1.09 20.38 5.03
CA SER A 191 2.34 19.91 5.63
C SER A 191 3.40 19.58 4.57
N LEU A 192 3.01 18.94 3.46
CA LEU A 192 3.93 18.65 2.37
C LEU A 192 4.41 19.92 1.66
N LEU A 193 3.53 20.90 1.42
CA LEU A 193 3.88 22.20 0.86
C LEU A 193 4.86 22.97 1.75
N GLU A 194 4.69 22.93 3.07
CA GLU A 194 5.65 23.52 4.02
C GLU A 194 7.04 22.88 3.90
N HIS A 195 7.10 21.55 3.71
CA HIS A 195 8.37 20.85 3.48
C HIS A 195 9.03 21.24 2.15
N LEU A 196 8.24 21.51 1.10
CA LEU A 196 8.76 21.94 -0.21
C LEU A 196 9.24 23.41 -0.21
N ARG A 197 8.70 24.25 0.68
CA ARG A 197 9.09 25.67 0.82
C ARG A 197 10.33 25.89 1.67
N LYS A 198 10.68 24.94 2.54
CA LYS A 198 11.93 25.03 3.31
C LYS A 198 13.10 24.96 2.31
N PRO A 199 14.07 25.90 2.38
CA PRO A 199 15.22 25.83 1.51
C PRO A 199 15.89 24.46 1.68
N LEU A 200 16.10 23.77 0.57
CA LEU A 200 16.90 22.54 0.53
C LEU A 200 18.31 22.96 1.00
N GLN A 201 18.59 22.77 2.29
CA GLN A 201 19.92 23.08 2.82
C GLN A 201 20.92 22.11 2.16
N PRO A 202 22.06 22.62 1.65
CA PRO A 202 23.05 21.83 0.96
C PRO A 202 23.70 20.78 1.86
#